data_AF-A0AAW2YMM7-F1
#
_entry.id   AF-A0AAW2YMM7-F1
#
_cell.length_a   1.000
_cell.length_b   1.000
_cell.length_c   1.000
_cell.angle_alpha   90.00
_cell.angle_beta   90.00
_cell.angle_gamma   90.00
#
_symmetry.space_group_name_H-M   'P 1'
#
loop_
_entity.id
_entity.type
_entity.pdbx_description
1 polymer ?
#
loop_
_entity_poly.entity_id
_entity_poly.type
_entity_poly.pdbx_seq_one_letter_code
_entity_poly.pdbx_strand_id
1 'polypeptide(L)'
;MHKIRSADISDNVVEMMTARIHKFSSDTQQVLSLAASIGSRFDYHLLSQVYGDDIKCRQVLWPAIKDGLVHQLGGSISLDDIWLNQHDIMIHQIGESHTLQFLHDKVHQAAYELVEPLERYQVHLNIG
;
A
#
# COMPACT_ATOMS: atom_id res chain seq x y z
N MET A 1 19.49 33.14 8.99
CA MET A 1 18.63 32.30 9.85
C MET A 1 17.63 31.54 8.98
N HIS A 2 17.40 30.26 9.34
CA HIS A 2 16.31 29.37 8.90
C HIS A 2 16.28 28.86 7.44
N LYS A 3 16.97 27.74 7.22
CA LYS A 3 16.70 26.77 6.13
C LYS A 3 16.88 25.34 6.66
N ILE A 4 16.16 24.99 7.72
CA ILE A 4 16.18 23.64 8.29
C ILE A 4 14.78 23.39 8.84
N ARG A 5 14.15 22.26 8.46
CA ARG A 5 13.03 21.54 9.13
C ARG A 5 11.92 20.99 8.24
N SER A 6 12.02 21.01 6.91
CA SER A 6 11.01 20.32 6.07
C SER A 6 11.45 18.93 5.60
N ALA A 7 12.74 18.73 5.31
CA ALA A 7 13.27 17.43 4.88
C ALA A 7 13.39 16.41 6.02
N ASP A 8 13.86 16.86 7.20
CA ASP A 8 14.10 16.03 8.39
C ASP A 8 12.81 15.39 8.95
N ILE A 9 11.68 16.12 8.86
CA ILE A 9 10.36 15.62 9.27
C ILE A 9 9.78 14.66 8.23
N SER A 10 10.11 14.86 6.94
CA SER A 10 9.63 14.03 5.85
C SER A 10 10.23 12.62 5.88
N ASP A 11 11.54 12.50 6.11
CA ASP A 11 12.23 11.19 6.15
C ASP A 11 11.70 10.31 7.29
N ASN A 12 11.49 10.90 8.48
CA ASN A 12 10.97 10.16 9.63
C ASN A 12 9.56 9.60 9.38
N VAL A 13 8.74 10.27 8.56
CA VAL A 13 7.40 9.79 8.20
C VAL A 13 7.46 8.67 7.17
N VAL A 14 8.36 8.74 6.17
CA VAL A 14 8.54 7.63 5.22
C VAL A 14 9.04 6.39 5.96
N GLU A 15 10.05 6.52 6.81
CA GLU A 15 10.60 5.41 7.60
C GLU A 15 9.52 4.77 8.50
N MET A 16 8.66 5.58 9.12
CA MET A 16 7.51 5.10 9.89
C MET A 16 6.50 4.34 9.01
N MET A 17 6.21 4.82 7.79
CA MET A 17 5.30 4.13 6.87
C MET A 17 5.93 2.84 6.34
N THR A 18 7.21 2.83 6.02
CA THR A 18 7.97 1.64 5.64
C THR A 18 7.94 0.59 6.75
N ALA A 19 8.17 1.00 8.00
CA ALA A 19 8.07 0.13 9.17
C ALA A 19 6.64 -0.40 9.40
N ARG A 20 5.60 0.36 9.04
CA ARG A 20 4.21 -0.16 9.05
C ARG A 20 4.00 -1.19 7.95
N ILE A 21 4.42 -0.91 6.72
CA ILE A 21 4.20 -1.83 5.60
C ILE A 21 4.94 -3.15 5.82
N HIS A 22 6.15 -3.11 6.40
CA HIS A 22 6.90 -4.32 6.75
C HIS A 22 6.23 -5.22 7.80
N LYS A 23 5.24 -4.73 8.55
CA LYS A 23 4.48 -5.57 9.49
C LYS A 23 3.44 -6.45 8.81
N PHE A 24 3.09 -6.19 7.55
CA PHE A 24 2.16 -7.06 6.82
C PHE A 24 2.85 -8.30 6.25
N SER A 25 2.04 -9.25 5.77
CA SER A 25 2.55 -10.43 5.06
C SER A 25 3.33 -10.06 3.80
N SER A 26 4.21 -10.95 3.34
CA SER A 26 4.95 -10.79 2.07
C SER A 26 4.01 -10.49 0.90
N ASP A 27 2.85 -11.15 0.86
CA ASP A 27 1.86 -10.96 -0.19
C ASP A 27 1.23 -9.55 -0.15
N THR A 28 1.01 -9.01 1.05
CA THR A 28 0.49 -7.64 1.23
C THR A 28 1.57 -6.61 0.84
N GLN A 29 2.83 -6.86 1.21
CA GLN A 29 3.94 -6.00 0.80
C GLN A 29 4.07 -6.00 -0.72
N GLN A 30 4.03 -7.17 -1.35
CA GLN A 30 4.10 -7.32 -2.80
C GLN A 30 2.95 -6.59 -3.52
N VAL A 31 1.70 -6.76 -3.08
CA VAL A 31 0.57 -6.09 -3.73
C VAL A 31 0.66 -4.56 -3.59
N LEU A 32 1.17 -4.05 -2.46
CA LEU A 32 1.40 -2.62 -2.26
C LEU A 32 2.53 -2.09 -3.13
N SER A 33 3.63 -2.83 -3.28
CA SER A 33 4.72 -2.47 -4.20
C SER A 33 4.23 -2.39 -5.65
N LEU A 34 3.45 -3.38 -6.10
CA LEU A 34 2.87 -3.38 -7.43
C LEU A 34 1.91 -2.19 -7.63
N ALA A 35 1.07 -1.90 -6.64
CA ALA A 35 0.20 -0.72 -6.67
C ALA A 35 1.00 0.58 -6.77
N ALA A 36 2.10 0.70 -6.01
CA ALA A 36 2.96 1.87 -6.04
C ALA A 36 3.68 2.05 -7.38
N SER A 37 4.06 0.95 -8.04
CA SER A 37 4.61 0.95 -9.40
C SER A 37 3.59 1.42 -10.45
N ILE A 38 2.30 1.19 -10.23
CA ILE A 38 1.23 1.72 -11.11
C ILE A 38 1.06 3.23 -10.88
N GLY A 39 1.09 3.67 -9.62
CA GLY A 39 1.07 5.09 -9.26
C GLY A 39 0.45 5.36 -7.88
N SER A 40 0.39 6.64 -7.47
CA SER A 40 -0.23 7.04 -6.20
C SER A 40 -1.75 6.85 -6.19
N ARG A 41 -2.36 6.86 -7.39
CA ARG A 41 -3.73 6.50 -7.68
C ARG A 41 -3.70 5.42 -8.76
N PHE A 42 -4.32 4.28 -8.51
CA PHE A 42 -4.19 3.09 -9.34
C PHE A 42 -5.54 2.40 -9.57
N ASP A 43 -5.61 1.68 -10.67
CA ASP A 43 -6.78 0.89 -11.02
C ASP A 43 -6.69 -0.50 -10.37
N TYR A 44 -7.74 -0.91 -9.65
CA TYR A 44 -7.78 -2.22 -8.98
C TYR A 44 -7.76 -3.38 -9.98
N HIS A 45 -8.46 -3.25 -11.11
CA HIS A 45 -8.48 -4.28 -12.14
C HIS A 45 -7.09 -4.46 -12.77
N LEU A 46 -6.38 -3.36 -13.03
CA LEU A 46 -4.99 -3.43 -13.49
C LEU A 46 -4.09 -4.09 -12.44
N LEU A 47 -4.22 -3.69 -11.17
CA LEU A 47 -3.45 -4.27 -10.07
C LEU A 47 -3.69 -5.77 -9.93
N SER A 48 -4.94 -6.23 -10.00
CA SER A 48 -5.29 -7.64 -9.85
C SER A 48 -4.79 -8.48 -11.03
N GLN A 49 -4.81 -7.93 -12.25
CA GLN A 49 -4.20 -8.55 -13.42
C GLN A 49 -2.68 -8.70 -13.27
N VAL A 50 -1.98 -7.66 -12.81
CA VAL A 50 -0.52 -7.70 -12.59
C VAL A 50 -0.15 -8.64 -11.44
N TYR A 51 -0.97 -8.69 -10.39
CA TYR A 51 -0.79 -9.62 -9.27
C TYR A 51 -1.03 -11.09 -9.66
N GLY A 52 -1.93 -11.32 -10.63
CA GLY A 52 -2.18 -12.64 -11.23
C GLY A 52 -3.27 -13.48 -10.54
N ASP A 53 -3.87 -12.98 -9.46
CA ASP A 53 -4.97 -13.65 -8.76
C ASP A 53 -5.91 -12.59 -8.13
N ASP A 54 -7.09 -12.42 -8.70
CA ASP A 54 -8.04 -11.39 -8.28
C ASP A 54 -8.61 -11.60 -6.88
N ILE A 55 -8.92 -12.85 -6.50
CA ILE A 55 -9.47 -13.13 -5.16
C ILE A 55 -8.38 -12.91 -4.12
N LYS A 56 -7.19 -13.45 -4.37
CA LYS A 56 -6.06 -13.30 -3.47
C LYS A 56 -5.63 -11.83 -3.38
N CYS A 57 -5.60 -11.09 -4.48
CA CYS A 57 -5.29 -9.66 -4.52
C CYS A 57 -6.16 -8.87 -3.53
N ARG A 58 -7.48 -9.10 -3.53
CA ARG A 58 -8.39 -8.45 -2.56
C ARG A 58 -8.08 -8.84 -1.12
N GLN A 59 -7.89 -10.13 -0.87
CA GLN A 59 -7.61 -10.63 0.48
C GLN A 59 -6.31 -10.03 1.04
N VAL A 60 -5.28 -9.90 0.22
CA VAL A 60 -3.98 -9.38 0.65
C VAL A 60 -3.93 -7.85 0.66
N LEU A 61 -4.78 -7.17 -0.11
CA LEU A 61 -4.91 -5.71 -0.08
C LEU A 61 -5.76 -5.22 1.11
N TRP A 62 -6.70 -6.05 1.57
CA TRP A 62 -7.63 -5.70 2.65
C TRP A 62 -6.97 -5.23 3.95
N PRO A 63 -5.90 -5.87 4.47
CA PRO A 63 -5.20 -5.37 5.66
C PRO A 63 -4.69 -3.94 5.51
N ALA A 64 -4.22 -3.56 4.31
CA ALA A 64 -3.71 -2.20 4.05
C ALA A 64 -4.84 -1.17 3.96
N ILE A 65 -6.01 -1.56 3.44
CA ILE A 65 -7.21 -0.71 3.47
C ILE A 65 -7.67 -0.51 4.93
N LYS A 66 -7.72 -1.60 5.71
CA LYS A 66 -8.10 -1.55 7.12
C LYS A 66 -7.15 -0.70 7.98
N ASP A 67 -5.83 -0.71 7.69
CA ASP A 67 -4.84 0.13 8.37
C ASP A 67 -4.86 1.60 7.88
N GLY A 68 -5.71 1.93 6.90
CA GLY A 68 -5.85 3.27 6.35
C GLY A 68 -4.70 3.68 5.42
N LEU A 69 -3.97 2.73 4.85
CA LEU A 69 -2.88 3.02 3.91
C LEU A 69 -3.40 3.27 2.49
N VAL A 70 -4.50 2.60 2.12
CA VAL A 70 -5.15 2.69 0.82
C VAL A 70 -6.64 2.97 1.02
N HIS A 71 -7.21 3.85 0.20
CA HIS A 71 -8.63 4.17 0.20
C HIS A 71 -9.22 4.07 -1.20
N GLN A 72 -10.51 3.75 -1.26
CA GLN A 72 -11.26 3.67 -2.50
C GLN A 72 -11.76 5.05 -2.92
N LEU A 73 -11.57 5.41 -4.20
CA LEU A 73 -12.09 6.65 -4.76
C LEU A 73 -13.40 6.38 -5.48
N GLY A 74 -14.47 7.04 -5.05
CA GLY A 74 -15.80 6.94 -5.69
C GLY A 74 -16.65 5.74 -5.26
N GLY A 75 -16.15 4.90 -4.34
CA GLY A 75 -16.93 3.90 -3.61
C GLY A 75 -17.24 4.37 -2.20
N SER A 76 -18.47 4.15 -1.72
CA SER A 76 -18.84 4.44 -0.33
C SER A 76 -18.48 3.24 0.54
N ILE A 77 -17.20 3.05 0.86
CA ILE A 77 -16.85 2.21 2.01
C ILE A 77 -17.20 3.03 3.24
N SER A 78 -18.37 2.77 3.82
CA SER A 78 -18.80 3.48 5.02
C SER A 78 -17.92 2.98 6.17
N LEU A 79 -17.50 3.88 7.06
CA LEU A 79 -16.79 3.46 8.28
C LEU A 79 -17.58 2.39 9.05
N ASP A 80 -18.91 2.47 9.01
CA ASP A 80 -19.83 1.47 9.56
C ASP A 80 -19.62 0.05 8.98
N ASP A 81 -19.28 -0.05 7.69
CA ASP A 81 -19.00 -1.33 7.04
C ASP A 81 -17.69 -1.94 7.61
N ILE A 82 -16.71 -1.10 7.96
CA ILE A 82 -15.40 -1.51 8.49
C ILE A 82 -15.54 -2.08 9.91
N TRP A 83 -16.44 -1.51 10.71
CA TRP A 83 -16.70 -1.94 12.08
C TRP A 83 -17.58 -3.20 12.16
N LEU A 84 -18.41 -3.47 11.15
CA LEU A 84 -19.36 -4.60 11.15
C LEU A 84 -18.77 -5.98 10.83
N ASN A 85 -17.45 -6.10 10.64
CA ASN A 85 -16.76 -7.39 10.45
C ASN A 85 -17.33 -8.27 9.31
N GLN A 86 -17.99 -7.66 8.32
CA GLN A 86 -18.45 -8.33 7.10
C GLN A 86 -17.32 -8.32 6.07
N HIS A 87 -16.26 -9.10 6.34
CA HIS A 87 -15.13 -9.31 5.42
C HIS A 87 -15.60 -9.66 4.01
N ASP A 88 -16.66 -10.45 3.88
CA ASP A 88 -17.16 -10.90 2.58
C ASP A 88 -17.79 -9.76 1.76
N ILE A 89 -18.56 -8.84 2.37
CA ILE A 89 -19.24 -7.75 1.63
C ILE A 89 -18.22 -6.73 1.10
N MET A 90 -17.21 -6.42 1.91
CA MET A 90 -16.13 -5.50 1.55
C MET A 90 -15.29 -5.99 0.38
N ILE A 91 -14.92 -7.27 0.37
CA ILE A 91 -14.14 -7.90 -0.72
C ILE A 91 -14.93 -7.83 -2.04
N HIS A 92 -16.26 -7.92 -1.99
CA HIS A 92 -17.08 -7.76 -3.20
C HIS A 92 -17.07 -6.31 -3.74
N GLN A 93 -17.11 -5.29 -2.87
CA GLN A 93 -17.16 -3.87 -3.28
C GLN A 93 -15.83 -3.31 -3.80
N ILE A 94 -14.69 -3.85 -3.40
CA ILE A 94 -13.38 -3.49 -3.99
C ILE A 94 -13.37 -3.78 -5.49
N GLY A 95 -14.05 -4.84 -5.92
CA GLY A 95 -14.18 -5.19 -7.34
C GLY A 95 -15.06 -4.23 -8.15
N GLU A 96 -15.93 -3.44 -7.51
CA GLU A 96 -16.85 -2.54 -8.21
C GLU A 96 -16.28 -1.12 -8.41
N SER A 97 -15.44 -0.62 -7.49
CA SER A 97 -14.71 0.62 -7.78
C SER A 97 -13.37 0.32 -8.42
N HIS A 98 -13.24 0.81 -9.64
CA HIS A 98 -12.03 0.66 -10.42
C HIS A 98 -10.85 1.41 -9.82
N THR A 99 -11.04 2.50 -9.06
CA THR A 99 -9.92 3.36 -8.64
C THR A 99 -9.66 3.35 -7.14
N LEU A 100 -8.43 3.05 -6.77
CA LEU A 100 -7.87 3.12 -5.42
C LEU A 100 -6.78 4.19 -5.35
N GLN A 101 -6.49 4.68 -4.14
CA GLN A 101 -5.44 5.67 -3.91
C GLN A 101 -4.75 5.41 -2.58
N PHE A 102 -3.45 5.65 -2.54
CA PHE A 102 -2.72 5.75 -1.27
C PHE A 102 -3.22 6.96 -0.47
N LEU A 103 -3.46 6.79 0.82
CA LEU A 103 -3.95 7.89 1.67
C LEU A 103 -2.97 9.07 1.72
N HIS A 104 -1.67 8.75 1.69
CA HIS A 104 -0.60 9.73 1.69
C HIS A 104 0.43 9.42 0.62
N ASP A 105 1.02 10.48 0.05
CA ASP A 105 2.19 10.38 -0.84
C ASP A 105 3.35 9.64 -0.17
N LYS A 106 3.45 9.71 1.16
CA LYS A 106 4.47 9.00 1.95
C LYS A 106 4.25 7.49 2.01
N VAL A 107 2.99 7.04 1.98
CA VAL A 107 2.67 5.62 1.88
C VAL A 107 2.98 5.11 0.48
N HIS A 108 2.64 5.89 -0.56
CA HIS A 108 3.04 5.58 -1.93
C HIS A 108 4.56 5.48 -2.05
N GLN A 109 5.30 6.46 -1.52
CA GLN A 109 6.77 6.45 -1.51
C GLN A 109 7.34 5.23 -0.78
N ALA A 110 6.85 4.93 0.43
CA ALA A 110 7.29 3.76 1.20
C ALA A 110 7.00 2.44 0.47
N ALA A 111 5.82 2.31 -0.14
CA ALA A 111 5.47 1.14 -0.94
C ALA A 111 6.28 1.05 -2.24
N TYR A 112 6.61 2.18 -2.87
CA TYR A 112 7.46 2.23 -4.04
C TYR A 112 8.91 1.86 -3.72
N GLU A 113 9.42 2.25 -2.56
CA GLU A 113 10.75 1.86 -2.10
C GLU A 113 10.85 0.34 -1.82
N LEU A 114 9.72 -0.33 -1.57
CA LEU A 114 9.63 -1.79 -1.52
C LEU A 114 9.61 -2.47 -2.89
N VAL A 115 9.60 -1.73 -4.01
CA VAL A 115 9.67 -2.30 -5.36
C VAL A 115 11.02 -2.97 -5.62
N GLU A 116 12.04 -2.72 -4.78
CA GLU A 116 13.23 -3.58 -4.67
C GLU A 116 13.80 -3.58 -3.24
N PRO A 117 13.57 -4.68 -2.48
CA PRO A 117 14.60 -5.13 -1.56
C PRO A 117 14.78 -6.67 -1.50
N LEU A 118 14.34 -7.46 -2.50
CA LEU A 118 14.70 -8.90 -2.51
C LEU A 118 16.19 -9.15 -2.84
N GLU A 119 16.87 -8.17 -3.45
CA GLU A 119 18.32 -8.24 -3.76
C GLU A 119 19.20 -7.35 -2.85
N ARG A 120 18.63 -6.43 -2.06
CA ARG A 120 19.43 -5.49 -1.26
C ARG A 120 20.15 -6.11 -0.06
N TYR A 121 19.69 -7.24 0.47
CA TYR A 121 20.33 -7.88 1.62
C TYR A 121 21.63 -8.65 1.27
N GLN A 122 21.88 -8.95 -0.01
CA GLN A 122 23.16 -9.56 -0.43
C GLN A 122 24.22 -8.53 -0.86
N VAL A 123 23.82 -7.32 -1.26
CA VAL A 123 24.79 -6.31 -1.73
C VAL A 123 25.37 -5.47 -0.58
N HIS A 124 24.65 -5.28 0.53
CA HIS A 124 25.16 -4.47 1.65
C HIS A 124 26.18 -5.22 2.53
N LEU A 125 26.25 -6.55 2.49
CA LEU A 125 27.24 -7.32 3.26
C LEU A 125 28.58 -7.52 2.55
N ASN A 126 28.75 -7.02 1.32
CA ASN A 126 29.97 -7.25 0.52
C ASN A 126 30.64 -6.00 -0.04
N ILE A 127 30.17 -4.80 0.31
CA ILE A 127 30.83 -3.55 -0.05
C ILE A 127 30.93 -2.66 1.19
N GLY A 128 31.88 -3.00 2.07
CA GLY A 128 32.64 -2.07 2.93
C GLY A 128 31.89 -1.26 3.96
#